data_AF-A0A914DEW7-F1
#
_entry.id   AF-A0A914DEW7-F1
#
_cell.length_a   1.000
_cell.length_b   1.000
_cell.length_c   1.000
_cell.angle_alpha   90.00
_cell.angle_beta   90.00
_cell.angle_gamma   90.00
#
_symmetry.space_group_name_H-M   'P 1'
#
loop_
_entity.id
_entity.type
_entity.pdbx_description
1 polymer ?
#
loop_
_entity_poly.entity_id
_entity_poly.type
_entity_poly.pdbx_seq_one_letter_code
_entity_poly.pdbx_strand_id
1 'polypeptide(L)'
;MVHENMSLKDVYYEVVSIRRVISPNSGFWRQMIEYEKEKTGQTTVKLLPGTKTTIPDVYLTKCKAVRDLNNLKTKYSYLNFQSNL
;
A
#
# COMPACT_ATOMS: atom_id res chain seq x y z
N MET A 1 -14.22 9.19 -7.38
CA MET A 1 -12.95 9.63 -8.00
C MET A 1 -13.16 10.76 -9.01
N VAL A 2 -14.29 11.49 -8.95
CA VAL A 2 -14.59 12.64 -9.83
C VAL A 2 -14.23 13.98 -9.17
N HIS A 3 -13.79 13.96 -7.91
CA HIS A 3 -13.34 15.15 -7.21
C HIS A 3 -11.95 14.92 -6.63
N GLU A 4 -11.11 15.93 -6.87
CA GLU A 4 -9.77 16.17 -6.34
C GLU A 4 -8.65 15.43 -7.08
N ASN A 5 -7.55 16.16 -7.30
CA ASN A 5 -6.30 15.79 -7.98
C ASN A 5 -5.53 14.63 -7.29
N MET A 6 -6.23 13.73 -6.61
CA MET A 6 -5.66 12.64 -5.85
C MET A 6 -5.39 11.42 -6.73
N SER A 7 -4.28 10.74 -6.44
CA SER A 7 -3.98 9.48 -7.10
C SER A 7 -4.91 8.35 -6.63
N LEU A 8 -5.07 7.29 -7.42
CA LEU A 8 -5.81 6.10 -7.03
C LEU A 8 -5.30 5.50 -5.73
N LYS A 9 -3.99 5.56 -5.51
CA LYS A 9 -3.34 5.13 -4.28
C LYS A 9 -3.77 5.96 -3.07
N ASP A 10 -3.81 7.29 -3.20
CA ASP A 10 -4.19 8.18 -2.09
C ASP A 10 -5.66 8.01 -1.73
N VAL A 11 -6.53 7.97 -2.74
CA VAL A 11 -7.97 7.70 -2.57
C VAL A 11 -8.18 6.37 -1.86
N TYR A 12 -7.46 5.32 -2.25
CA TYR A 12 -7.55 4.03 -1.57
C TYR A 12 -7.21 4.14 -0.08
N TYR A 13 -6.13 4.84 0.28
CA TYR A 13 -5.75 4.99 1.69
C TYR A 13 -6.76 5.81 2.50
N GLU A 14 -7.33 6.85 1.90
CA GLU A 14 -8.39 7.64 2.54
C GLU A 14 -9.63 6.77 2.81
N VAL A 15 -10.09 6.01 1.82
CA VAL A 15 -11.25 5.12 1.99
C VAL A 15 -10.95 4.02 3.00
N VAL A 16 -9.73 3.45 3.03
CA VAL A 16 -9.32 2.46 4.04
C VAL A 16 -9.30 3.07 5.45
N SER A 17 -8.92 4.34 5.57
CA SER A 17 -8.88 5.04 6.86
C SER A 17 -10.27 5.17 7.48
N ILE A 18 -11.29 5.40 6.65
CA ILE A 18 -12.70 5.49 7.06
C ILE A 18 -13.30 4.10 7.25
N ARG A 19 -13.05 3.17 6.31
CA ARG A 19 -13.58 1.81 6.34
C ARG A 19 -12.46 0.80 6.10
N ARG A 20 -11.99 0.21 7.20
CA ARG A 20 -10.86 -0.75 7.19
C ARG A 20 -11.15 -2.07 6.47
N VAL A 21 -12.43 -2.39 6.21
CA VAL A 21 -12.88 -3.63 5.54
C VAL A 21 -13.28 -3.34 4.09
N ILE A 22 -12.34 -2.82 3.31
CA ILE A 22 -12.50 -2.73 1.85
C ILE A 22 -11.51 -3.68 1.17
N SER A 23 -12.02 -4.52 0.28
CA SER A 23 -11.21 -5.45 -0.52
C SER A 23 -11.81 -5.56 -1.91
N PRO A 24 -11.53 -4.61 -2.80
CA PRO A 24 -11.99 -4.71 -4.18
C PRO A 24 -11.42 -5.94 -4.86
N ASN A 25 -12.18 -6.51 -5.80
CA ASN A 25 -11.73 -7.64 -6.59
C ASN A 25 -10.67 -7.19 -7.63
N SER A 26 -9.91 -8.15 -8.17
CA SER A 26 -8.83 -7.87 -9.13
C SER A 26 -9.32 -7.22 -10.42
N GLY A 27 -10.53 -7.53 -10.89
CA GLY A 27 -11.15 -6.89 -12.06
C GLY A 27 -11.46 -5.41 -11.82
N PHE A 28 -11.99 -5.09 -10.64
CA PHE A 28 -12.25 -3.71 -10.23
C PHE A 28 -10.96 -2.90 -10.11
N TRP A 29 -9.90 -3.51 -9.57
CA TRP A 29 -8.57 -2.89 -9.56
C TRP A 29 -8.05 -2.59 -10.96
N ARG A 30 -8.21 -3.51 -11.93
CA ARG A 30 -7.83 -3.25 -13.33
C ARG A 30 -8.58 -2.05 -13.90
N GLN A 31 -9.89 -1.99 -13.68
CA GLN A 31 -10.72 -0.89 -14.16
C GLN A 31 -10.30 0.46 -13.56
N MET A 32 -10.03 0.50 -12.25
CA MET A 32 -9.56 1.72 -11.59
C MET A 32 -8.17 2.17 -12.07
N ILE A 33 -7.25 1.23 -12.28
CA ILE A 33 -5.90 1.52 -12.79
C ILE A 33 -5.98 2.05 -14.22
N GLU A 34 -6.80 1.46 -15.08
CA GLU A 34 -6.97 1.96 -16.45
C GLU A 34 -7.61 3.36 -16.44
N TYR A 35 -8.63 3.56 -15.60
CA TYR A 35 -9.24 4.88 -15.44
C TYR A 35 -8.24 5.96 -14.97
N GLU A 36 -7.38 5.64 -14.00
CA GLU A 36 -6.33 6.55 -13.54
C GLU A 36 -5.35 6.89 -14.67
N LYS A 37 -4.96 5.89 -15.46
CA LYS A 37 -4.07 6.04 -16.61
C LYS A 37 -4.69 6.92 -17.70
N GLU A 38 -5.95 6.69 -18.03
CA GLU A 38 -6.69 7.50 -19.01
C GLU A 38 -6.82 8.96 -18.56
N LYS A 39 -6.96 9.21 -17.25
CA LYS A 39 -7.14 10.56 -16.71
C LYS A 39 -5.83 11.32 -16.48
N THR A 40 -4.78 10.65 -16.02
CA THR A 40 -3.55 11.30 -15.54
C THR A 40 -2.32 10.97 -16.39
N GLY A 41 -2.44 10.00 -17.31
CA GLY A 41 -1.32 9.44 -18.08
C GLY A 41 -0.41 8.53 -17.25
N GLN A 42 -0.66 8.36 -15.95
CA GLN A 42 0.18 7.63 -15.01
C GLN A 42 -0.64 6.62 -14.20
N THR A 43 0.03 5.63 -13.62
CA THR A 43 -0.57 4.66 -12.71
C THR A 43 0.19 4.65 -11.40
N THR A 44 -0.52 4.79 -10.29
CA THR A 44 0.06 4.83 -8.94
C THR A 44 -0.13 3.53 -8.16
N VAL A 45 -1.03 2.67 -8.65
CA VAL A 45 -1.25 1.31 -8.13
C VAL A 45 -0.86 0.29 -9.18
N LYS A 46 -0.15 -0.75 -8.75
CA LYS A 46 0.30 -1.86 -9.61
C LYS A 46 -0.27 -3.18 -9.14
N LEU A 47 -0.78 -3.97 -10.08
CA LEU A 47 -1.15 -5.35 -9.83
C LEU A 47 0.08 -6.23 -9.92
N LEU A 48 0.46 -6.82 -8.80
CA LEU A 48 1.58 -7.75 -8.70
C LEU A 48 1.09 -9.17 -8.99
N PRO A 49 1.86 -9.97 -9.74
CA PRO A 49 1.55 -11.37 -9.97
C PRO A 49 1.70 -12.15 -8.66
N GLY A 50 0.62 -12.81 -8.24
CA GLY A 50 0.62 -13.76 -7.12
C GLY A 50 0.45 -15.20 -7.62
N THR A 51 0.61 -16.16 -6.70
CA THR A 51 0.55 -17.60 -7.01
C THR A 51 -0.81 -18.08 -7.52
N LYS A 52 -1.91 -17.41 -7.13
CA LYS A 52 -3.29 -17.74 -7.56
C LYS A 52 -4.04 -16.54 -8.14
N THR A 53 -3.71 -15.34 -7.71
CA THR A 53 -4.42 -14.12 -8.07
C THR A 53 -3.46 -12.94 -8.14
N THR A 54 -3.84 -11.92 -8.91
CA THR A 54 -3.12 -10.64 -8.91
C THR A 54 -3.51 -9.83 -7.68
N ILE A 55 -2.50 -9.26 -7.02
CA ILE A 55 -2.67 -8.53 -5.77
C ILE A 55 -2.19 -7.10 -5.97
N PRO A 56 -2.97 -6.08 -5.59
CA PRO A 56 -2.51 -4.68 -5.62
C PRO A 56 -1.33 -4.43 -4.66
N ASP A 57 -0.34 -3.68 -5.11
CA ASP A 57 0.85 -3.31 -4.34
C ASP A 57 0.54 -2.48 -3.08
N VAL A 58 -0.56 -1.73 -3.08
CA VAL A 58 -1.08 -1.00 -1.91
C VAL A 58 -1.38 -1.92 -0.71
N TYR A 59 -1.68 -3.20 -0.94
CA TYR A 59 -1.87 -4.17 0.15
C TYR A 59 -0.55 -4.52 0.85
N LEU A 60 0.57 -4.47 0.12
CA LEU A 60 1.89 -4.81 0.66
C LEU A 60 2.55 -3.63 1.39
N THR A 61 2.09 -2.41 1.17
CA THR A 61 2.71 -1.21 1.76
C THR A 61 2.55 -1.17 3.28
N LYS A 62 1.45 -1.72 3.84
CA LYS A 62 1.31 -1.92 5.29
C LYS A 62 2.41 -2.80 5.89
N CYS A 63 2.91 -3.79 5.15
CA CYS A 63 3.91 -4.72 5.64
C CYS A 63 5.31 -4.11 5.74
N LYS A 64 5.63 -3.07 4.95
CA LYS A 64 6.95 -2.39 5.00
C LYS A 64 7.10 -1.58 6.28
N ALA A 65 6.13 -0.72 6.60
CA ALA A 65 6.17 0.08 7.83
C ALA A 65 6.30 -0.78 9.10
N VAL A 66 5.59 -1.92 9.17
CA VAL A 66 5.71 -2.86 10.30
C VAL A 66 7.07 -3.55 10.34
N ARG A 67 7.61 -3.95 9.18
CA ARG A 67 8.93 -4.58 9.08
C ARG A 67 10.05 -3.59 9.44
N ASP A 68 9.92 -2.34 9.01
CA ASP A 68 10.87 -1.26 9.31
C ASP A 68 10.83 -0.89 10.81
N LEU A 69 9.64 -0.84 11.42
CA LEU A 69 9.49 -0.67 12.88
C LEU A 69 10.09 -1.85 13.67
N ASN A 70 9.89 -3.09 13.22
CA ASN A 70 10.48 -4.26 13.86
C ASN A 70 12.01 -4.26 13.74
N ASN A 71 12.54 -3.92 12.57
CA ASN A 71 13.98 -3.79 12.34
C ASN A 71 14.58 -2.66 13.21
N LEU A 72 13.86 -1.55 13.37
CA LEU A 72 14.26 -0.43 14.21
C LEU A 72 14.26 -0.81 15.71
N LYS A 73 13.22 -1.50 16.19
CA LYS A 73 13.15 -2.01 17.57
C LYS A 73 14.31 -2.96 17.88
N THR A 74 14.60 -3.89 16.98
CA THR A 74 15.74 -4.82 17.12
C THR A 74 17.09 -4.09 17.11
N LYS A 75 17.23 -3.04 16.29
CA LYS A 75 18.45 -2.22 16.25
C LYS A 75 18.66 -1.46 17.58
N TYR A 76 17.62 -0.83 18.12
CA TYR A 76 17.73 -0.10 19.39
C TYR A 76 17.91 -1.02 20.61
N SER A 77 17.29 -2.21 20.62
CA SER A 77 17.52 -3.18 21.69
C SER A 77 18.97 -3.68 21.70
N TYR A 78 19.58 -3.88 20.53
CA TYR A 78 20.99 -4.27 20.43
C TYR A 78 21.95 -3.16 20.87
N LEU A 79 21.70 -1.91 20.45
CA LEU A 79 22.52 -0.76 20.85
C LEU A 79 22.44 -0.50 22.36
N ASN A 80 21.27 -0.66 22.98
CA ASN A 80 21.09 -0.55 24.44
C ASN A 80 21.75 -1.71 25.20
N PHE A 81 21.86 -2.89 24.60
CA PHE A 81 22.58 -4.02 25.21
C PHE A 81 24.11 -3.82 25.17
N GLN A 82 24.65 -3.25 24.08
CA GLN A 82 26.08 -2.96 23.93
C GLN A 82 26.58 -1.77 24.77
N SER A 83 25.68 -0.90 25.23
CA SER A 83 26.02 0.28 26.06
C SER A 83 25.94 0.02 27.57
N ASN A 84 25.56 -1.20 27.98
CA ASN A 84 25.56 -1.66 29.37
C ASN A 84 26.63 -2.75 29.65
N LEU A 85 27.59 -2.91 28.73
CA LEU A 85 28.81 -3.72 28.87
C LEU A 85 30.03 -2.78 28.85
#